data_AF-A0A4Q2Y408-F1
#
_entry.id   AF-A0A4Q2Y408-F1
#
_cell.length_a   1.000
_cell.length_b   1.000
_cell.length_c   1.000
_cell.angle_alpha   90.00
_cell.angle_beta   90.00
_cell.angle_gamma   90.00
#
_symmetry.space_group_name_H-M   'P 1'
#
loop_
_entity.id
_entity.type
_entity.pdbx_description
1 polymer ?
#
loop_
_entity_poly.entity_id
_entity_poly.type
_entity_poly.pdbx_seq_one_letter_code
_entity_poly.pdbx_strand_id
1 'polypeptide(L)' 'TSATLLGMAASSGTLEPGKQASFIVLDANPLEDIRNTEKIRSVWLDGKLQDP' A
#
# COMPACT_ATOMS: atom_id res chain seq x y z
N THR A 1 0.37 -9.06 -10.24
CA THR A 1 0.93 -8.72 -8.91
C THR A 1 0.89 -9.96 -8.03
N SER A 2 1.53 -9.98 -6.85
CA SER A 2 1.43 -11.12 -5.92
C SER A 2 -0.02 -11.51 -5.59
N ALA A 3 -0.93 -10.52 -5.53
CA ALA A 3 -2.36 -10.75 -5.35
C ALA A 3 -3.00 -11.57 -6.51
N THR A 4 -2.55 -11.41 -7.76
CA THR A 4 -3.02 -12.22 -8.90
C THR A 4 -2.62 -13.68 -8.76
N LEU A 5 -1.37 -13.93 -8.34
CA LEU A 5 -0.86 -15.29 -8.13
C LEU A 5 -1.61 -16.01 -7.01
N LEU A 6 -2.08 -15.26 -6.01
CA LEU A 6 -2.84 -15.77 -4.86
C LEU A 6 -4.36 -15.77 -5.08
N GLY A 7 -4.86 -15.40 -6.27
CA GLY A 7 -6.30 -15.33 -6.56
C GLY A 7 -7.05 -14.17 -5.85
N MET A 8 -6.32 -13.23 -5.24
CA MET A 8 -6.85 -12.12 -4.45
C MET A 8 -6.86 -10.78 -5.22
N ALA A 9 -6.59 -10.79 -6.53
CA ALA A 9 -6.51 -9.56 -7.33
C ALA A 9 -7.80 -8.72 -7.34
N ALA A 10 -8.95 -9.36 -7.08
CA ALA A 10 -10.25 -8.70 -6.97
C ALA A 10 -10.39 -7.87 -5.68
N SER A 11 -9.65 -8.19 -4.62
CA SER A 11 -9.77 -7.56 -3.30
C SER A 11 -8.50 -6.84 -2.86
N SER A 12 -7.33 -7.13 -3.42
CA SER A 12 -6.05 -6.57 -2.97
C SER A 12 -5.00 -6.47 -4.09
N GLY A 13 -3.90 -5.76 -3.80
CA GLY A 13 -2.71 -5.68 -4.65
C GLY A 13 -2.63 -4.48 -5.59
N THR A 14 -3.69 -3.67 -5.72
CA THR A 14 -3.69 -2.34 -6.36
C THR A 14 -4.64 -1.40 -5.62
N LEU A 15 -4.48 -0.09 -5.83
CA LEU A 15 -5.32 0.94 -5.22
C LEU A 15 -6.49 1.30 -6.16
N GLU A 16 -7.62 0.62 -6.02
CA GLU A 16 -8.83 0.80 -6.84
C GLU A 16 -10.10 0.77 -5.98
N PRO A 17 -11.19 1.47 -6.37
CA PRO A 17 -12.47 1.39 -5.69
C PRO A 17 -12.99 -0.05 -5.59
N GLY A 18 -13.54 -0.41 -4.42
CA GLY A 18 -14.05 -1.76 -4.15
C GLY A 18 -13.00 -2.75 -3.64
N LYS A 19 -11.71 -2.40 -3.67
CA LYS A 19 -10.63 -3.19 -3.04
C LYS A 19 -10.40 -2.77 -1.59
N GLN A 20 -9.74 -3.65 -0.85
CA GLN A 20 -9.36 -3.42 0.54
C GLN A 20 -8.48 -2.17 0.64
N ALA A 21 -8.86 -1.25 1.53
CA ALA A 21 -8.17 0.02 1.75
C ALA A 21 -6.92 -0.16 2.64
N SER A 22 -5.98 -0.98 2.18
CA SER A 22 -4.72 -1.25 2.85
C SER A 22 -3.55 -0.73 2.00
N PHE A 23 -2.89 0.32 2.46
CA PHE A 23 -1.81 1.01 1.75
C PHE A 23 -0.89 1.76 2.73
N ILE A 24 0.25 2.24 2.22
CA ILE A 24 1.18 3.09 2.96
C ILE A 24 1.35 4.44 2.25
N VAL A 25 1.67 5.48 3.02
CA VAL A 25 2.04 6.79 2.49
C VAL A 25 3.51 7.02 2.79
N LEU A 26 4.28 7.46 1.79
CA LEU A 26 5.70 7.72 1.90
C LEU A 26 5.97 9.22 2.01
N ASP A 27 6.99 9.61 2.78
CA ASP A 27 7.46 10.98 2.91
C ASP A 27 8.33 11.45 1.74
N ALA A 28 8.80 10.51 0.91
CA ALA A 28 9.65 10.79 -0.23
C ALA A 28 9.29 9.92 -1.44
N ASN A 29 9.67 10.38 -2.63
CA ASN A 29 9.34 9.74 -3.89
C ASN A 29 10.16 8.45 -4.10
N PRO A 30 9.55 7.26 -4.13
CA PRO A 30 10.27 6.00 -4.35
C PRO A 30 10.80 5.84 -5.78
N LEU A 31 10.33 6.64 -6.74
CA LEU A 31 10.81 6.61 -8.13
C LEU A 31 12.15 7.34 -8.31
N GLU A 32 12.50 8.25 -7.40
CA GLU A 32 13.80 8.95 -7.40
C GLU A 32 14.89 8.12 -6.74
N ASP A 33 14.56 7.43 -5.64
CA ASP A 33 15.44 6.51 -4.93
C ASP A 33 14.60 5.43 -4.24
N ILE A 34 14.86 4.15 -4.54
CA ILE A 34 14.10 3.03 -3.98
C ILE A 34 14.20 2.96 -2.45
N ARG A 35 15.25 3.50 -1.84
CA ARG A 35 15.41 3.60 -0.38
C ARG A 35 14.36 4.50 0.26
N ASN A 36 13.70 5.37 -0.52
CA ASN A 36 12.59 6.18 -0.02
C ASN A 36 11.36 5.34 0.35
N THR A 37 11.29 4.06 -0.03
CA THR A 37 10.25 3.13 0.45
C THR A 37 10.29 2.87 1.96
N GLU A 38 11.42 3.14 2.61
CA GLU A 38 11.59 3.04 4.07
C GLU A 38 11.10 4.29 4.82
N LYS A 39 10.89 5.41 4.11
CA LYS A 39 10.43 6.68 4.69
C LYS A 39 8.91 6.71 4.77
N ILE A 40 8.35 5.88 5.65
CA ILE A 40 6.90 5.70 5.80
C ILE A 40 6.33 6.80 6.70
N ARG A 41 5.42 7.61 6.15
CA ARG A 41 4.65 8.63 6.89
C ARG A 41 3.51 8.01 7.70
N SER A 42 2.78 7.07 7.08
CA SER A 42 1.61 6.46 7.71
C SER A 42 1.28 5.11 7.09
N VAL A 43 0.76 4.20 7.91
CA VAL A 43 0.24 2.90 7.49
C VAL A 43 -1.26 2.87 7.65
N TRP A 44 -1.97 2.45 6.61
CA TRP A 44 -3.42 2.30 6.61
C TRP A 44 -3.76 0.82 6.40
N LEU A 45 -4.53 0.25 7.30
CA LEU A 45 -5.04 -1.12 7.21
C LEU A 45 -6.55 -1.08 7.30
N ASP A 46 -7.25 -1.66 6.33
CA ASP A 46 -8.72 -1.69 6.26
C ASP A 46 -9.36 -0.30 6.45
N GLY A 47 -8.74 0.73 5.88
CA GLY A 47 -9.20 2.12 5.98
C GLY A 47 -8.97 2.77 7.34
N LYS A 48 -8.28 2.10 8.27
CA LYS A 48 -7.92 2.66 9.58
C LYS A 48 -6.45 3.05 9.60
N LEU A 49 -6.19 4.29 9.99
CA LEU A 49 -4.85 4.76 10.28
C LEU A 49 -4.27 3.96 11.45
N GLN A 50 -3.11 3.36 11.23
CA GLN A 50 -2.30 2.77 12.28
C GLN A 50 -1.29 3.84 12.71
N ASP A 51 -1.55 4.44 13.87
CA ASP A 51 -0.56 5.23 14.58
C ASP A 51 0.42 4.24 15.26
N PRO A 52 1.74 4.52 15.28
CA PRO A 52 2.73 3.63 15.88
C PRO A 52 2.54 3.39 17.38
#